data_AF-A0A371EWN4-F1
#
_entry.id   AF-A0A371EWN4-F1
#
_cell.length_a   1.000
_cell.length_b   1.000
_cell.length_c   1.000
_cell.angle_alpha   90.00
_cell.angle_beta   90.00
_cell.angle_gamma   90.00
#
_symmetry.space_group_name_H-M   'P 1'
#
loop_
_entity.id
_entity.type
_entity.pdbx_description
1 polymer ?
#
loop_
_entity_poly.entity_id
_entity_poly.type
_entity_poly.pdbx_seq_one_letter_code
_entity_poly.pdbx_strand_id
1 'polypeptide(L)'
;ILYLDEFCLRTSRDPKLVKKIGEATALEIRATGIQYAFAPCIAVCRDPRWGRCYESYSEDHNVVQAMTEIIPGLQGDIPPNSPKGVPFVAGKNKVVACSKHYVGDGGTTRGINENNTR
;
A
#
# COMPACT_ATOMS: atom_id res chain seq x y z
N ILE A 1 -0.07 -11.95 11.15
CA ILE A 1 0.18 -10.51 11.36
C ILE A 1 -1.05 -9.78 10.87
N LEU A 2 -1.91 -9.30 11.77
CA LEU A 2 -3.14 -8.58 11.42
C LEU A 2 -2.92 -7.12 11.80
N TYR A 3 -2.58 -6.30 10.82
CA TYR A 3 -2.75 -4.86 10.92
C TYR A 3 -4.13 -4.48 10.36
N LEU A 4 -4.62 -3.31 10.76
CA LEU A 4 -5.88 -2.74 10.30
C LEU A 4 -5.98 -2.82 8.77
N ASP A 5 -7.18 -3.17 8.27
CA ASP A 5 -7.45 -3.07 6.84
C ASP A 5 -7.27 -1.61 6.35
N GLU A 6 -7.05 -1.45 5.04
CA GLU A 6 -6.76 -0.13 4.46
C GLU A 6 -7.95 0.83 4.62
N PHE A 7 -9.16 0.28 4.78
CA PHE A 7 -10.37 1.04 5.13
C PHE A 7 -10.29 1.68 6.53
N CYS A 8 -9.80 0.97 7.55
CA CYS A 8 -9.61 1.53 8.88
C CYS A 8 -8.50 2.60 8.85
N LEU A 9 -7.45 2.38 8.06
CA LEU A 9 -6.38 3.37 7.86
C LEU A 9 -6.85 4.62 7.13
N ARG A 10 -7.81 4.50 6.20
CA ARG A 10 -8.49 5.65 5.59
C ARG A 10 -9.13 6.56 6.64
N THR A 11 -9.82 6.00 7.61
CA THR A 11 -10.60 6.80 8.58
C THR A 11 -9.71 7.66 9.48
N SER A 12 -8.48 7.21 9.76
CA SER A 12 -7.53 7.99 10.56
C SER A 12 -7.00 9.21 9.82
N ARG A 13 -6.95 9.17 8.47
CA ARG A 13 -6.33 10.20 7.62
C ARG A 13 -4.93 10.61 8.10
N ASP A 14 -4.18 9.67 8.67
CA ASP A 14 -2.86 9.91 9.25
C ASP A 14 -1.76 9.11 8.51
N PRO A 15 -1.10 9.73 7.50
CA PRO A 15 0.02 9.12 6.80
C PRO A 15 1.19 8.72 7.71
N LYS A 16 1.41 9.42 8.83
CA LYS A 16 2.48 9.09 9.77
C LYS A 16 2.17 7.82 10.53
N LEU A 17 0.90 7.60 10.89
CA LEU A 17 0.44 6.33 11.45
C LEU A 17 0.66 5.19 10.45
N VAL A 18 0.29 5.39 9.19
CA VAL A 18 0.46 4.40 8.12
C VAL A 18 1.95 4.06 7.90
N LYS A 19 2.85 5.04 7.95
CA LYS A 19 4.30 4.80 7.93
C LYS A 19 4.74 3.90 9.09
N LYS A 20 4.31 4.22 10.32
CA LYS A 20 4.64 3.41 11.52
C LYS A 20 4.12 1.98 11.42
N ILE A 21 2.94 1.78 10.83
CA ILE A 21 2.41 0.44 10.57
C ILE A 21 3.30 -0.31 9.57
N GLY A 22 3.77 0.35 8.51
CA GLY A 22 4.74 -0.22 7.58
C GLY A 22 6.06 -0.61 8.28
N GLU A 23 6.55 0.22 9.20
CA GLU A 23 7.77 -0.06 9.98
C GLU A 23 7.60 -1.30 10.86
N ALA A 24 6.50 -1.40 11.59
CA ALA A 24 6.21 -2.54 12.46
C ALA A 24 5.96 -3.82 11.63
N THR A 25 5.21 -3.71 10.54
CA THR A 25 4.97 -4.81 9.58
C THR A 25 6.26 -5.37 9.01
N ALA A 26 7.21 -4.51 8.62
CA ALA A 26 8.50 -4.96 8.09
C ALA A 26 9.29 -5.81 9.09
N LEU A 27 9.28 -5.43 10.37
CA LEU A 27 9.95 -6.18 11.44
C LEU A 27 9.30 -7.55 11.65
N GLU A 28 7.96 -7.60 11.67
CA GLU A 28 7.25 -8.87 11.84
C GLU A 28 7.43 -9.81 10.64
N ILE A 29 7.42 -9.30 9.41
CA ILE A 29 7.71 -10.09 8.21
C ILE A 29 9.16 -10.61 8.24
N ARG A 30 10.11 -9.76 8.66
CA ARG A 30 11.51 -10.19 8.82
C ARG A 30 11.68 -11.24 9.92
N ALA A 31 10.86 -11.19 10.97
CA ALA A 31 10.87 -12.20 12.03
C ALA A 31 10.46 -13.60 11.52
N THR A 32 9.69 -13.68 10.43
CA THR A 32 9.36 -14.96 9.77
C THR A 32 10.37 -15.35 8.68
N GLY A 33 11.48 -14.62 8.54
CA GLY A 33 12.51 -14.87 7.52
C GLY A 33 12.16 -14.39 6.11
N ILE A 34 11.00 -13.74 5.92
CA ILE A 34 10.53 -13.26 4.62
C ILE A 34 11.10 -11.86 4.36
N GLN A 35 11.43 -11.55 3.10
CA GLN A 35 12.08 -10.31 2.70
C GLN A 35 11.21 -9.42 1.79
N TYR A 36 10.02 -9.88 1.38
CA TYR A 36 9.16 -9.21 0.41
C TYR A 36 7.70 -9.21 0.86
N ALA A 37 7.08 -8.03 0.86
CA ALA A 37 5.67 -7.83 1.14
C ALA A 37 4.91 -7.43 -0.13
N PHE A 38 3.82 -8.14 -0.43
CA PHE A 38 2.89 -7.76 -1.51
C PHE A 38 1.95 -6.63 -1.06
N ALA A 39 2.50 -5.49 -0.68
CA ALA A 39 1.78 -4.31 -0.22
C ALA A 39 2.57 -3.03 -0.58
N PRO A 40 1.91 -1.88 -0.80
CA PRO A 40 0.47 -1.63 -0.61
C PRO A 40 -0.42 -1.89 -1.82
N CYS A 41 -1.70 -2.16 -1.56
CA CYS A 41 -2.73 -2.00 -2.59
C CYS A 41 -3.08 -0.52 -2.71
N ILE A 42 -2.78 0.08 -3.86
CA ILE A 42 -3.02 1.51 -4.16
C ILE A 42 -4.17 1.68 -5.16
N ALA A 43 -5.08 0.72 -5.19
CA ALA A 43 -6.32 0.81 -5.96
C ALA A 43 -7.13 2.03 -5.48
N VAL A 44 -7.73 2.76 -6.41
CA VAL A 44 -8.75 3.76 -6.12
C VAL A 44 -10.10 3.09 -6.36
N CYS A 45 -10.75 2.57 -5.31
CA CYS A 45 -12.02 1.86 -5.46
C CYS A 45 -13.13 2.85 -5.87
N ARG A 46 -13.72 2.65 -7.05
CA ARG A 46 -14.79 3.52 -7.58
C ARG A 46 -16.20 2.92 -7.42
N ASP A 47 -16.27 1.65 -7.04
CA ASP A 47 -17.52 0.93 -6.85
C ASP A 47 -17.40 -0.02 -5.65
N PRO A 48 -18.12 0.22 -4.53
CA PRO A 48 -17.98 -0.58 -3.31
C PRO A 48 -18.50 -2.02 -3.46
N ARG A 49 -19.16 -2.37 -4.58
CA ARG A 49 -19.48 -3.77 -4.91
C ARG A 49 -18.25 -4.59 -5.25
N TRP A 50 -17.12 -3.93 -5.54
CA TRP A 50 -15.85 -4.61 -5.75
C TRP A 50 -15.40 -5.30 -4.47
N GLY A 51 -15.25 -6.63 -4.54
CA GLY A 51 -14.93 -7.47 -3.39
C GLY A 51 -13.61 -7.12 -2.70
N ARG A 52 -12.73 -6.34 -3.33
CA ARG A 52 -11.45 -5.88 -2.79
C ARG A 52 -11.47 -4.40 -2.39
N CYS A 53 -12.64 -3.76 -2.33
CA CYS A 53 -12.74 -2.35 -1.99
C CYS A 53 -12.19 -2.04 -0.59
N TYR A 54 -12.16 -3.02 0.33
CA TYR A 54 -11.53 -2.90 1.65
C TYR A 54 -9.98 -2.82 1.59
N GLU A 55 -9.36 -3.24 0.49
CA GLU A 55 -7.92 -3.08 0.23
C GLU A 55 -7.59 -1.69 -0.35
N SER A 56 -8.60 -0.87 -0.68
CA SER A 56 -8.41 0.49 -1.16
C SER A 56 -8.46 1.49 -0.02
N TYR A 57 -7.45 2.36 0.05
CA TYR A 57 -7.43 3.46 1.00
C TYR A 57 -8.53 4.48 0.80
N SER A 58 -9.11 4.64 -0.40
CA SER A 58 -10.17 5.63 -0.66
C SER A 58 -10.68 5.54 -2.09
N GLU A 59 -11.88 6.08 -2.31
CA GLU A 59 -12.36 6.44 -3.65
C GLU A 59 -11.72 7.73 -4.21
N ASP A 60 -11.09 8.52 -3.34
CA ASP A 60 -10.35 9.75 -3.68
C ASP A 60 -8.84 9.47 -3.80
N HIS A 61 -8.29 9.70 -4.99
CA HIS A 61 -6.88 9.45 -5.29
C HIS A 61 -5.92 10.27 -4.41
N ASN A 62 -6.31 11.46 -3.94
CA ASN A 62 -5.44 12.29 -3.10
C ASN A 62 -5.18 11.61 -1.75
N VAL A 63 -6.19 10.93 -1.20
CA VAL A 63 -6.06 10.14 0.02
C VAL A 63 -5.17 8.93 -0.24
N VAL A 64 -5.40 8.20 -1.34
CA VAL A 64 -4.55 7.04 -1.71
C VAL A 64 -3.08 7.46 -1.86
N GLN A 65 -2.81 8.60 -2.51
CA GLN A 65 -1.47 9.16 -2.67
C GLN A 65 -0.81 9.48 -1.32
N ALA A 66 -1.56 10.07 -0.38
CA ALA A 66 -1.06 10.38 0.96
C ALA A 66 -0.71 9.11 1.76
N MET A 67 -1.43 8.00 1.57
CA MET A 67 -1.18 6.74 2.27
C MET A 67 -0.01 5.92 1.72
N THR A 68 0.63 6.38 0.64
CA THR A 68 1.83 5.71 0.10
C THR A 68 3.03 5.77 1.06
N GLU A 69 2.93 6.50 2.17
CA GLU A 69 3.88 6.50 3.31
C GLU A 69 4.12 5.13 3.95
N ILE A 70 3.26 4.13 3.71
CA ILE A 70 3.55 2.73 4.09
C ILE A 70 4.80 2.19 3.37
N ILE A 71 5.10 2.67 2.15
CA ILE A 71 6.24 2.23 1.33
C ILE A 71 7.57 2.55 2.04
N PRO A 72 7.89 3.81 2.41
CA PRO A 72 9.08 4.09 3.21
C PRO A 72 9.02 3.48 4.62
N GLY A 73 7.83 3.20 5.17
CA GLY A 73 7.70 2.39 6.38
C GLY A 73 8.27 0.98 6.20
N LEU A 74 7.86 0.30 5.14
CA LEU A 74 8.29 -1.06 4.78
C LEU A 74 9.75 -1.12 4.32
N GLN A 75 10.17 -0.20 3.46
CA GLN A 75 11.48 -0.21 2.78
C GLN A 75 12.56 0.62 3.49
N GLY A 76 12.19 1.58 4.33
CA GLY A 76 13.05 2.63 4.85
C GLY A 76 12.98 3.92 4.02
N ASP A 77 13.39 5.05 4.61
CA ASP A 77 13.41 6.34 3.94
C ASP A 77 14.46 6.38 2.82
N ILE A 78 14.03 6.84 1.65
CA ILE A 78 14.89 7.01 0.49
C ILE A 78 15.86 8.17 0.75
N PRO A 79 17.18 8.00 0.52
CA PRO A 79 18.15 9.08 0.70
C PRO A 79 17.81 10.30 -0.14
N PRO A 80 18.04 11.53 0.37
CA PRO A 80 17.87 12.75 -0.42
C PRO A 80 18.63 12.68 -1.75
N ASN A 81 18.06 13.26 -2.80
CA ASN A 81 18.61 13.29 -4.17
C ASN A 81 18.73 11.91 -4.86
N SER A 82 18.08 10.87 -4.35
CA SER A 82 17.98 9.60 -5.07
C SER A 82 17.15 9.75 -6.35
N PRO A 83 17.52 9.08 -7.46
CA PRO A 83 16.73 9.08 -8.68
C PRO A 83 15.36 8.42 -8.47
N LYS A 84 14.31 9.01 -9.07
CA LYS A 84 12.96 8.44 -9.05
C LYS A 84 12.91 7.16 -9.89
N GLY A 85 12.06 6.22 -9.48
CA GLY A 85 11.84 4.95 -10.19
C GLY A 85 12.93 3.89 -9.97
N VAL A 86 13.92 4.16 -9.12
CA VAL A 86 14.94 3.18 -8.74
C VAL A 86 14.51 2.42 -7.48
N PRO A 87 14.57 1.08 -7.46
CA PRO A 87 14.25 0.30 -6.27
C PRO A 87 15.15 0.63 -5.08
N PHE A 88 14.59 0.67 -3.87
CA PHE A 88 15.32 0.95 -2.64
C PHE A 88 14.85 0.07 -1.48
N VAL A 89 15.78 -0.46 -0.67
CA VAL A 89 15.51 -1.07 0.65
C VAL A 89 16.69 -0.77 1.55
N ALA A 90 16.45 -0.16 2.71
CA ALA A 90 17.52 0.36 3.57
C ALA A 90 18.38 -0.73 4.25
N GLY A 91 17.91 -1.98 4.33
CA GLY A 91 18.72 -3.08 4.84
C GLY A 91 17.93 -4.28 5.37
N LYS A 92 18.60 -5.11 6.17
CA LYS A 92 18.09 -6.42 6.64
C LYS A 92 16.85 -6.38 7.53
N ASN A 93 16.56 -5.23 8.15
CA ASN A 93 15.38 -5.05 9.02
C ASN A 93 14.17 -4.47 8.24
N LYS A 94 14.30 -4.25 6.94
CA LYS A 94 13.26 -3.70 6.04
C LYS A 94 12.88 -4.72 4.98
N VAL A 95 11.73 -4.61 4.37
CA VAL A 95 11.25 -5.54 3.33
C VAL A 95 11.03 -4.80 2.03
N VAL A 96 11.13 -5.52 0.90
CA VAL A 96 10.70 -5.00 -0.40
C VAL A 96 9.19 -4.75 -0.33
N ALA A 97 8.73 -3.63 -0.89
CA ALA A 97 7.30 -3.33 -1.04
C ALA A 97 6.86 -3.54 -2.50
N CYS A 98 5.55 -3.63 -2.71
CA CYS A 98 4.90 -3.86 -4.01
C CYS A 98 3.67 -2.95 -4.15
N SER A 99 3.82 -1.87 -4.90
CA SER A 99 2.66 -1.06 -5.32
C SER A 99 1.81 -1.86 -6.30
N LYS A 100 0.57 -2.18 -5.93
CA LYS A 100 -0.32 -3.04 -6.73
C LYS A 100 -1.77 -2.54 -6.77
N HIS A 101 -2.57 -2.90 -7.76
CA HIS A 101 -2.21 -3.62 -8.99
C HIS A 101 -2.20 -2.60 -10.13
N TYR A 102 -1.10 -2.53 -10.85
CA TYR A 102 -1.00 -1.60 -11.97
C TYR A 102 -1.77 -2.16 -13.18
N VAL A 103 -2.78 -1.49 -13.74
CA VAL A 103 -3.45 -0.26 -13.26
C VAL A 103 -4.96 -0.37 -13.50
N GLY A 104 -5.76 0.37 -12.71
CA GLY A 104 -7.21 0.48 -12.91
C GLY A 104 -8.03 -0.65 -12.28
N ASP A 105 -7.42 -1.45 -11.40
CA ASP A 105 -8.08 -2.56 -10.68
C ASP A 105 -9.32 -2.12 -9.89
N GLY A 106 -9.32 -0.91 -9.31
CA GLY A 106 -10.46 -0.34 -8.58
C GLY A 106 -11.57 0.29 -9.45
N GLY A 107 -11.38 0.36 -10.78
CA GLY A 107 -12.28 1.06 -11.72
C GLY A 107 -13.16 0.14 -12.58
N THR A 108 -13.24 -1.14 -12.23
CA THR A 108 -13.91 -2.15 -13.05
C THR A 108 -15.41 -1.92 -13.21
N THR A 109 -15.94 -2.29 -14.37
CA THR A 109 -17.35 -2.12 -14.72
C THR A 109 -18.24 -2.85 -13.71
N ARG A 110 -19.09 -2.08 -13.00
CA ARG A 110 -19.98 -2.55 -11.91
C ARG A 110 -19.25 -3.17 -10.71
N GLY A 111 -17.97 -2.84 -10.51
CA GLY A 111 -17.15 -3.43 -9.45
C GLY A 111 -16.91 -4.93 -9.60
N ILE A 112 -17.06 -5.49 -10.79
CA ILE A 112 -16.78 -6.92 -11.02
C ILE A 112 -15.28 -7.12 -11.05
N ASN A 113 -14.75 -7.94 -10.14
CA ASN A 113 -13.33 -8.23 -10.05
C ASN A 113 -12.78 -8.71 -11.42
N GLU A 114 -11.59 -8.23 -11.80
CA GLU A 114 -10.91 -8.56 -13.06
C GLU A 114 -11.67 -8.21 -14.36
N ASN A 115 -12.72 -7.40 -14.27
CA ASN A 115 -13.45 -6.93 -15.45
C ASN A 115 -12.78 -5.70 -16.09
N ASN A 116 -13.28 -5.27 -17.24
CA ASN A 116 -12.83 -4.07 -17.92
C ASN A 116 -13.02 -2.81 -17.06
N THR A 117 -11.95 -2.03 -16.95
CA THR A 117 -11.97 -0.65 -16.45
C THR A 117 -12.22 0.32 -17.61
N ARG A 118 -12.85 1.46 -17.32
CA ARG A 118 -13.07 2.55 -18.28
C ARG A 118 -12.43 3.84 -17.77
#